data_AF-A0A383EDY3-F1
#
_entry.id   AF-A0A383EDY3-F1
#
_cell.length_a   1.000
_cell.length_b   1.000
_cell.length_c   1.000
_cell.angle_alpha   90.00
_cell.angle_beta   90.00
_cell.angle_gamma   90.00
#
_symmetry.space_group_name_H-M   'P 1'
#
loop_
_entity.id
_entity.type
_entity.pdbx_description
1 polymer ?
#
loop_
_entity_poly.entity_id
_entity_poly.type
_entity_poly.pdbx_seq_one_letter_code
_entity_poly.pdbx_strand_id
1 'polypeptide(L)'
;GWVSAKLPRMVAVQSTGCAPMVRAFEAGLEHAEPWEDAATVAAGIRVPGAVGDFLILRAVRESGGFAVAVSDESILAARDQAASESGFLMCPEGAATLAAYLQEVGGGRIRPDESAVLFNCATGLKYPMPGAEARLDCKEPLDIDTLQQA
;
A
#
# COMPACT_ATOMS: atom_id res chain seq x y z
N GLY A 1 27.00 14.31 -6.37
CA GLY A 1 25.62 14.60 -6.77
C GLY A 1 24.99 15.59 -5.80
N TRP A 2 23.70 15.89 -5.93
CA TRP A 2 22.97 16.85 -5.09
C TRP A 2 22.64 16.32 -3.68
N VAL A 3 22.78 15.00 -3.47
CA VAL A 3 22.60 14.33 -2.19
C VAL A 3 23.94 13.75 -1.76
N SER A 4 24.32 13.99 -0.50
CA SER A 4 25.56 13.51 0.13
C SER A 4 25.33 12.46 1.22
N ALA A 5 24.08 12.26 1.64
CA ALA A 5 23.69 11.26 2.63
C ALA A 5 23.49 9.87 2.01
N LYS A 6 23.39 8.85 2.87
CA LYS A 6 23.03 7.48 2.48
C LYS A 6 21.67 7.50 1.75
N LEU A 7 21.60 6.82 0.60
CA LEU A 7 20.35 6.66 -0.15
C LEU A 7 19.36 5.75 0.62
N PRO A 8 18.05 5.96 0.46
CA PRO A 8 17.03 5.15 1.12
C PRO A 8 17.03 3.71 0.58
N ARG A 9 16.51 2.79 1.40
CA ARG A 9 16.15 1.43 0.99
C ARG A 9 14.88 1.50 0.14
N MET A 10 14.82 0.76 -0.96
CA MET A 10 13.62 0.68 -1.80
C MET A 10 12.81 -0.56 -1.43
N VAL A 11 11.52 -0.38 -1.14
CA VAL A 11 10.62 -1.48 -0.78
C VAL A 11 9.59 -1.70 -1.89
N ALA A 12 9.54 -2.91 -2.44
CA ALA A 12 8.50 -3.29 -3.40
C ALA A 12 7.34 -3.95 -2.64
N VAL A 13 6.15 -3.35 -2.73
CA VAL A 13 4.95 -3.85 -2.03
C VAL A 13 3.96 -4.37 -3.06
N GLN A 14 3.42 -5.58 -2.83
CA GLN A 14 2.38 -6.17 -3.68
C GLN A 14 1.23 -6.74 -2.83
N SER A 15 0.09 -7.04 -3.47
CA SER A 15 -0.97 -7.84 -2.83
C SER A 15 -0.58 -9.32 -2.87
N THR A 16 -0.95 -10.09 -1.85
CA THR A 16 -0.80 -11.57 -1.84
C THR A 16 -1.50 -12.25 -3.01
N GLY A 17 -2.52 -11.61 -3.60
CA GLY A 17 -3.21 -12.13 -4.78
C GLY A 17 -2.55 -11.77 -6.12
N CYS A 18 -1.45 -11.01 -6.12
CA CYS A 18 -0.67 -10.68 -7.31
C CYS A 18 0.76 -10.23 -6.91
N ALA A 19 1.64 -11.17 -6.56
CA ALA A 19 2.96 -10.89 -5.97
C ALA A 19 4.18 -11.38 -6.78
N PRO A 20 4.25 -11.18 -8.12
CA PRO A 20 5.35 -11.71 -8.94
C PRO A 20 6.75 -11.19 -8.54
N MET A 21 6.87 -9.92 -8.12
CA MET A 21 8.16 -9.34 -7.71
C MET A 21 8.61 -9.90 -6.37
N VAL A 22 7.68 -10.13 -5.43
CA VAL A 22 8.00 -10.73 -4.13
C VAL A 22 8.56 -12.13 -4.33
N ARG A 23 7.86 -12.97 -5.11
CA ARG A 23 8.28 -14.32 -5.47
C ARG A 23 9.65 -14.32 -6.15
N ALA A 24 9.88 -13.44 -7.13
CA ALA A 24 11.15 -13.37 -7.86
C ALA A 24 12.29 -12.84 -6.99
N PHE A 25 12.02 -11.87 -6.11
CA PHE A 25 13.00 -11.32 -5.18
C PHE A 25 13.51 -12.40 -4.22
N GLU A 26 12.58 -13.13 -3.58
CA GLU A 26 12.88 -14.23 -2.65
C GLU A 26 13.63 -15.39 -3.32
N ALA A 27 13.25 -15.73 -4.56
CA ALA A 27 13.91 -16.77 -5.34
C ALA A 27 15.26 -16.33 -5.94
N GLY A 28 15.70 -15.08 -5.74
CA GLY A 28 16.95 -14.58 -6.28
C GLY A 28 16.98 -14.46 -7.81
N LEU A 29 15.82 -14.38 -8.46
CA LEU A 29 15.70 -14.37 -9.91
C LEU A 29 15.92 -12.97 -10.50
N GLU A 30 16.43 -12.90 -11.72
CA GLU A 30 16.62 -11.63 -12.44
C GLU A 30 15.31 -11.10 -13.05
N HIS A 31 14.42 -12.01 -13.43
CA HIS A 31 13.11 -11.73 -14.00
C HIS A 31 12.03 -12.45 -13.19
N ALA A 32 10.83 -11.90 -13.20
CA ALA A 32 9.68 -12.50 -12.56
C ALA A 32 8.82 -13.24 -13.57
N GLU A 33 8.54 -14.50 -13.26
CA GLU A 33 7.49 -15.22 -13.95
C GLU A 33 6.13 -14.52 -13.75
N PRO A 34 5.26 -14.51 -14.77
CA PRO A 34 3.90 -13.99 -14.64
C PRO A 34 3.13 -14.64 -13.49
N TRP A 35 2.26 -13.86 -12.85
CA TRP A 35 1.36 -14.34 -11.81
C TRP A 35 0.05 -14.86 -12.42
N GLU A 36 -0.25 -16.14 -12.24
CA GLU A 36 -1.49 -16.73 -12.75
C GLU A 36 -2.70 -16.30 -11.89
N ASP A 37 -3.86 -16.12 -12.52
CA ASP A 37 -5.13 -15.80 -11.86
C ASP A 37 -5.07 -14.63 -10.86
N ALA A 38 -4.34 -13.57 -11.23
CA ALA A 38 -4.13 -12.41 -10.38
C ALA A 38 -5.46 -11.74 -9.95
N ALA A 39 -5.67 -11.67 -8.63
CA ALA A 39 -6.89 -11.13 -8.04
C ALA A 39 -6.53 -10.24 -6.85
N THR A 40 -6.90 -8.97 -6.92
CA THR A 40 -6.79 -8.03 -5.79
C THR A 40 -7.73 -6.84 -5.98
N VAL A 41 -8.16 -6.23 -4.87
CA VAL A 41 -8.85 -4.94 -4.82
C VAL A 41 -7.98 -3.78 -5.31
N ALA A 42 -6.65 -3.91 -5.24
CA ALA A 42 -5.69 -2.89 -5.64
C ALA A 42 -5.35 -3.00 -7.14
N ALA A 43 -6.28 -2.53 -7.98
CA ALA A 43 -6.21 -2.64 -9.43
C ALA A 43 -4.91 -2.09 -10.05
N GLY A 44 -4.32 -1.04 -9.49
CA GLY A 44 -3.09 -0.42 -9.97
C GLY A 44 -1.82 -1.25 -9.72
N ILE A 45 -1.85 -2.21 -8.79
CA ILE A 45 -0.77 -3.19 -8.56
C ILE A 45 -1.17 -4.62 -8.92
N ARG A 46 -2.35 -4.83 -9.52
CA ARG A 46 -2.76 -6.09 -10.16
C ARG A 46 -2.06 -6.25 -11.50
N VAL A 47 -0.73 -6.37 -11.46
CA VAL A 47 0.17 -6.46 -12.61
C VAL A 47 0.85 -7.82 -12.58
N PRO A 48 0.32 -8.83 -13.32
CA PRO A 48 0.85 -10.20 -13.30
C PRO A 48 2.28 -10.32 -13.82
N GLY A 49 2.66 -9.51 -14.80
CA GLY A 49 4.00 -9.46 -15.38
C GLY A 49 4.39 -8.02 -15.67
N ALA A 50 5.44 -7.52 -15.03
CA ALA A 50 5.90 -6.16 -15.19
C ALA A 50 6.94 -6.07 -16.31
N VAL A 51 6.76 -5.13 -17.25
CA VAL A 51 7.69 -4.91 -18.38
C VAL A 51 9.12 -4.58 -17.90
N GLY A 52 9.25 -3.92 -16.75
CA GLY A 52 10.52 -3.52 -16.14
C GLY A 52 10.87 -4.31 -14.87
N ASP A 53 10.47 -5.57 -14.77
CA ASP A 53 10.70 -6.42 -13.59
C ASP A 53 12.15 -6.45 -13.11
N PHE A 54 13.11 -6.61 -14.02
CA PHE A 54 14.54 -6.62 -13.73
C PHE A 54 15.02 -5.29 -13.14
N LEU A 55 14.47 -4.15 -13.59
CA LEU A 55 14.81 -2.84 -13.03
C LEU A 55 14.31 -2.71 -11.59
N ILE A 56 13.10 -3.20 -11.32
CA ILE A 56 12.51 -3.21 -9.97
C ILE A 56 13.36 -4.08 -9.04
N LEU A 57 13.64 -5.32 -9.45
CA LEU A 57 14.41 -6.28 -8.67
C LEU A 57 15.82 -5.78 -8.37
N ARG A 58 16.51 -5.21 -9.36
CA ARG A 58 17.82 -4.56 -9.18
C ARG A 58 17.73 -3.39 -8.19
N ALA A 59 16.81 -2.46 -8.37
CA ALA A 59 16.68 -1.30 -7.49
C ALA A 59 16.43 -1.70 -6.02
N VAL A 60 15.59 -2.71 -5.79
CA VAL A 60 15.33 -3.24 -4.44
C VAL A 60 16.60 -3.87 -3.85
N ARG A 61 17.33 -4.68 -4.63
CA ARG A 61 18.57 -5.35 -4.17
C ARG A 61 19.70 -4.35 -3.93
N GLU A 62 19.97 -3.48 -4.89
CA GLU A 62 21.05 -2.49 -4.85
C GLU A 62 20.89 -1.49 -3.69
N SER A 63 19.65 -1.15 -3.34
CA SER A 63 19.37 -0.27 -2.20
C SER A 63 19.41 -0.98 -0.83
N GLY A 64 19.63 -2.30 -0.78
CA GLY A 64 19.52 -3.09 0.45
C GLY A 64 18.09 -3.12 1.01
N GLY A 65 17.11 -3.00 0.12
CA GLY A 65 15.69 -3.04 0.42
C GLY A 65 15.14 -4.46 0.46
N PHE A 66 13.82 -4.58 0.31
CA PHE A 66 13.13 -5.87 0.29
C PHE A 66 11.82 -5.79 -0.51
N ALA A 67 11.30 -6.95 -0.89
CA ALA A 67 9.95 -7.07 -1.42
C ALA A 67 9.03 -7.71 -0.37
N VAL A 68 7.76 -7.32 -0.33
CA VAL A 68 6.78 -7.84 0.62
C VAL A 68 5.38 -7.87 0.01
N ALA A 69 4.60 -8.88 0.37
CA ALA A 69 3.19 -8.99 0.02
C ALA A 69 2.30 -8.72 1.24
N VAL A 70 1.17 -8.06 1.03
CA VAL A 70 0.13 -7.82 2.05
C VAL A 70 -1.24 -8.30 1.55
N SER A 71 -2.10 -8.71 2.47
CA SER A 71 -3.44 -9.18 2.10
C SER A 71 -4.35 -8.00 1.70
N ASP A 72 -5.35 -8.27 0.87
CA ASP A 72 -6.37 -7.27 0.52
C ASP A 72 -7.14 -6.77 1.75
N GLU A 73 -7.36 -7.62 2.74
CA GLU A 73 -7.95 -7.25 4.03
C GLU A 73 -7.09 -6.19 4.74
N SER A 74 -5.77 -6.42 4.81
CA SER A 74 -4.83 -5.47 5.39
C SER A 74 -4.76 -4.16 4.59
N ILE A 75 -4.85 -4.22 3.27
CA ILE A 75 -4.91 -3.04 2.40
C ILE A 75 -6.13 -2.19 2.74
N LEU A 76 -7.31 -2.80 2.85
CA LEU A 76 -8.55 -2.08 3.16
C LEU A 76 -8.53 -1.53 4.60
N ALA A 77 -8.06 -2.32 5.57
CA ALA A 77 -7.92 -1.86 6.95
C ALA A 77 -6.96 -0.66 7.05
N ALA A 78 -5.82 -0.69 6.37
CA ALA A 78 -4.87 0.42 6.36
C ALA A 78 -5.45 1.67 5.68
N ARG A 79 -6.21 1.51 4.59
CA ARG A 79 -6.92 2.63 3.94
C ARG A 79 -7.89 3.29 4.92
N ASP A 80 -8.72 2.48 5.58
CA ASP A 80 -9.77 2.96 6.47
C ASP A 80 -9.17 3.64 7.70
N GLN A 81 -8.10 3.05 8.26
CA GLN A 81 -7.31 3.67 9.33
C GLN A 81 -6.73 5.03 8.92
N ALA A 82 -6.11 5.13 7.73
CA ALA A 82 -5.56 6.39 7.24
C ALA A 82 -6.66 7.46 7.11
N ALA A 83 -7.83 7.08 6.60
CA ALA A 83 -8.96 7.98 6.46
C ALA A 83 -9.49 8.43 7.83
N SER A 84 -9.67 7.52 8.79
CA SER A 84 -10.22 7.85 10.11
C SER A 84 -9.27 8.65 10.99
N GLU A 85 -7.97 8.36 10.93
CA GLU A 85 -6.99 8.98 11.84
C GLU A 85 -6.39 10.29 11.28
N SER A 86 -6.29 10.41 9.96
CA SER A 86 -5.62 11.56 9.32
C SER A 86 -6.48 12.34 8.33
N GLY A 87 -7.69 11.83 8.01
CA GLY A 87 -8.53 12.40 6.96
C GLY A 87 -7.99 12.15 5.54
N PHE A 88 -6.95 11.32 5.38
CA PHE A 88 -6.31 11.07 4.10
C PHE A 88 -6.87 9.83 3.41
N LEU A 89 -7.65 10.04 2.36
CA LEU A 89 -8.22 8.96 1.55
C LEU A 89 -7.19 8.42 0.54
N MET A 90 -6.47 7.37 0.94
CA MET A 90 -5.53 6.65 0.09
C MET A 90 -6.25 5.83 -0.99
N CYS A 91 -5.59 5.63 -2.15
CA CYS A 91 -5.99 4.54 -3.04
C CYS A 91 -5.54 3.19 -2.45
N PRO A 92 -6.12 2.05 -2.85
CA PRO A 92 -5.71 0.74 -2.35
C PRO A 92 -4.22 0.43 -2.54
N GLU A 93 -3.59 0.90 -3.62
CA GLU A 93 -2.15 0.69 -3.86
C GLU A 93 -1.29 1.50 -2.87
N GLY A 94 -1.72 2.73 -2.57
CA GLY A 94 -1.08 3.56 -1.54
C GLY A 94 -1.28 2.93 -0.16
N ALA A 95 -2.50 2.48 0.14
CA ALA A 95 -2.82 1.80 1.38
C ALA A 95 -2.04 0.48 1.55
N ALA A 96 -1.70 -0.22 0.46
CA ALA A 96 -0.82 -1.37 0.52
C ALA A 96 0.56 -1.01 1.10
N THR A 97 1.11 0.15 0.76
CA THR A 97 2.37 0.62 1.34
C THR A 97 2.26 0.92 2.83
N LEU A 98 1.11 1.42 3.30
CA LEU A 98 0.84 1.62 4.73
C LEU A 98 0.67 0.28 5.46
N ALA A 99 -0.09 -0.66 4.88
CA ALA A 99 -0.24 -2.00 5.43
C ALA A 99 1.12 -2.70 5.57
N ALA A 100 1.97 -2.59 4.55
CA ALA A 100 3.33 -3.14 4.58
C ALA A 100 4.19 -2.43 5.62
N TYR A 101 4.11 -1.10 5.72
CA TYR A 101 4.84 -0.36 6.75
C TYR A 101 4.47 -0.81 8.17
N LEU A 102 3.17 -0.91 8.47
CA LEU A 102 2.68 -1.38 9.76
C LEU A 102 3.12 -2.81 10.06
N GLN A 103 3.02 -3.71 9.08
CA GLN A 103 3.50 -5.10 9.20
C GLN A 103 5.00 -5.16 9.52
N GLU A 104 5.82 -4.40 8.79
CA GLU A 104 7.28 -4.49 8.89
C GLU A 104 7.86 -3.72 10.08
N VAL A 105 7.15 -2.71 10.59
CA VAL A 105 7.42 -2.11 11.90
C VAL A 105 7.08 -3.11 13.01
N GLY A 106 5.91 -3.75 12.94
CA GLY A 106 5.50 -4.78 13.91
C GLY A 106 6.44 -5.99 13.93
N GLY A 107 7.00 -6.35 12.77
CA GLY A 107 8.00 -7.40 12.61
C GLY A 107 9.44 -6.97 12.90
N GLY A 108 9.69 -5.69 13.20
CA GLY A 108 11.02 -5.15 13.54
C GLY A 108 11.99 -5.01 12.37
N ARG A 109 11.56 -5.23 11.12
CA ARG A 109 12.39 -5.03 9.91
C ARG A 109 12.59 -3.54 9.60
N ILE A 110 11.62 -2.71 9.97
CA ILE A 110 11.71 -1.25 10.00
C ILE A 110 11.74 -0.85 11.47
N ARG A 111 12.79 -0.15 11.92
CA ARG A 111 12.87 0.29 13.31
C ARG A 111 12.00 1.53 13.55
N PRO A 112 11.49 1.75 14.78
CA PRO A 112 10.67 2.92 15.12
C PRO A 112 11.38 4.28 14.94
N ASP A 113 12.71 4.30 14.91
CA ASP A 113 13.54 5.49 14.66
C ASP A 113 13.81 5.77 13.17
N GLU A 114 13.37 4.89 12.26
CA GLU A 114 13.51 5.09 10.81
C GLU A 114 12.38 5.95 10.24
N SER A 115 12.70 6.70 9.19
CA SER A 115 11.71 7.44 8.41
C SER A 115 11.38 6.69 7.12
N ALA A 116 10.08 6.56 6.82
CA ALA A 116 9.58 5.96 5.58
C ALA A 116 8.79 7.00 4.76
N VAL A 117 8.88 6.88 3.44
CA VAL A 117 8.03 7.62 2.50
C VAL A 117 7.12 6.61 1.80
N LEU A 118 5.81 6.80 1.95
CA LEU A 118 4.79 5.94 1.37
C LEU A 118 4.26 6.56 0.09
N PHE A 119 4.34 5.84 -1.02
CA PHE A 119 3.90 6.34 -2.33
C PHE A 119 2.41 6.03 -2.55
N ASN A 120 1.57 7.05 -2.38
CA ASN A 120 0.17 7.01 -2.80
C ASN A 120 0.03 7.49 -4.25
N CYS A 121 0.04 6.56 -5.19
CA CYS A 121 0.14 6.84 -6.63
C CYS A 121 -1.16 7.31 -7.29
N ALA A 122 -2.29 7.27 -6.57
CA ALA A 122 -3.59 7.70 -7.09
C ALA A 122 -4.49 8.27 -5.99
N THR A 123 -5.50 9.05 -6.37
CA THR A 123 -6.58 9.45 -5.45
C THR A 123 -7.47 8.25 -5.14
N GLY A 124 -7.88 8.08 -3.87
CA GLY A 124 -8.85 7.05 -3.48
C GLY A 124 -10.21 7.19 -4.16
N LEU A 125 -10.54 8.39 -4.68
CA LEU A 125 -11.76 8.64 -5.47
C LEU A 125 -11.82 7.87 -6.80
N LYS A 126 -10.73 7.24 -7.23
CA LYS A 126 -10.73 6.33 -8.40
C LYS A 126 -11.38 4.97 -8.11
N TYR A 127 -11.70 4.67 -6.86
CA TYR A 127 -12.28 3.41 -6.43
C TYR A 127 -13.71 3.60 -5.95
N PRO A 128 -14.56 2.55 -6.00
CA PRO A 128 -15.89 2.60 -5.42
C PRO A 128 -15.83 3.04 -3.96
N MET A 129 -16.63 4.04 -3.62
CA MET A 129 -16.82 4.48 -2.25
C MET A 129 -18.05 3.78 -1.66
N PRO A 130 -18.10 3.59 -0.33
CA PRO A 130 -19.34 3.26 0.35
C PRO A 130 -20.44 4.27 -0.02
N GLY A 131 -21.69 3.80 -0.05
CA GLY A 131 -22.83 4.69 -0.29
C GLY A 131 -22.91 5.78 0.77
N ALA A 132 -23.00 7.04 0.34
CA ALA A 132 -23.25 8.18 1.23
C ALA A 132 -24.76 8.32 1.48
N GLU A 133 -25.35 7.33 2.17
CA GLU A 133 -26.79 7.28 2.42
C GLU A 133 -27.21 8.12 3.63
N ALA A 134 -26.28 8.38 4.55
CA ALA A 134 -26.51 9.23 5.71
C ALA A 134 -26.84 10.67 5.26
N ARG A 135 -27.96 11.19 5.77
CA ARG A 135 -28.40 12.57 5.53
C ARG A 135 -28.52 13.31 6.85
N LEU A 136 -27.98 14.52 6.87
CA LEU A 136 -28.17 15.47 7.96
C LEU A 136 -29.11 16.57 7.50
N ASP A 137 -30.19 16.82 8.24
CA ASP A 137 -31.04 17.99 8.04
C ASP A 137 -30.42 19.17 8.79
N CYS A 138 -29.99 20.19 8.04
CA CYS A 138 -29.38 21.38 8.62
C CYS A 138 -30.37 22.28 9.38
N LYS A 139 -31.66 21.95 9.38
CA LYS A 139 -32.72 22.65 10.13
C LYS A 139 -33.07 21.98 11.45
N GLU A 140 -32.71 20.72 11.63
CA GLU A 140 -32.97 19.98 12.86
C GLU A 140 -31.77 20.11 13.82
N PRO A 141 -31.99 20.02 15.14
CA PRO A 141 -30.90 19.97 16.11
C PRO A 141 -29.93 18.83 15.79
N LEU A 142 -28.63 19.13 15.78
CA LEU A 142 -27.60 18.14 15.52
C LEU A 142 -27.46 17.20 16.72
N ASP A 143 -27.75 15.92 16.50
CA ASP A 143 -27.42 14.86 17.45
C ASP A 143 -26.00 14.34 17.16
N ILE A 144 -25.06 14.69 18.04
CA ILE A 144 -23.65 14.32 17.89
C ILE A 144 -23.43 12.84 18.23
N ASP A 145 -24.28 12.25 19.09
CA ASP A 145 -24.11 10.88 19.54
C ASP A 145 -24.43 9.89 18.40
N THR A 146 -25.39 10.20 17.54
CA THR A 146 -25.68 9.43 16.32
C THR A 146 -24.60 9.57 15.25
N LEU A 147 -23.84 10.67 15.23
CA LEU A 147 -22.73 10.87 14.28
C LEU A 147 -21.46 10.07 14.63
N GLN A 148 -21.27 9.72 15.90
CA GLN A 148 -20.11 8.95 16.35
C GLN A 148 -20.27 7.44 16.17
N GLN A 149 -21.47 6.97 15.81
CA GLN A 149 -21.81 5.54 15.64
C GLN A 149 -21.88 5.10 14.17
N ALA A 150 -21.70 6.02 13.22
CA ALA A 150 -21.75 5.80 11.78
C ALA A 150 -20.34 5.80 11.17
#